data_AF-A0A2H0S080-F1
#
_entry.id   AF-A0A2H0S080-F1
#
_cell.length_a   1.000
_cell.length_b   1.000
_cell.length_c   1.000
_cell.angle_alpha   90.00
_cell.angle_beta   90.00
_cell.angle_gamma   90.00
#
_symmetry.space_group_name_H-M   'P 1'
#
loop_
_entity.id
_entity.type
_entity.pdbx_description
1 polymer ?
#
loop_
_entity_poly.entity_id
_entity_poly.type
_entity_poly.pdbx_seq_one_letter_code
_entity_poly.pdbx_strand_id
1 'polypeptide(L)'
;MADPHTASAALLNEESYAGVKKRLRAKYVLYQSHPFVVVPREPVAQPAAPTSSESFVPEQQSFLKKMKIAGQRLNNIGMGKVRIELIQSLAMMLNAGVLVSDALKMYLQEVRSRSVKKVIRGMIDGVESGKPLWKAMEEQHMFSPYQTALVHVGEESGNLARNLVYLAEQEEKDRALRSKVKMAMIYPTIVLVVMVTVMLGIGMFVLPNLVQVLVALNAELPLATRIIIAVTNFLRQYGSTAIPVLIGTFLALVLLGKFTAFRIVTQWLFLHIPGIGRLMKEASIARLGVILGGLLQAGVPLVDSLRSLEHVTTVVVYKNMYRILAERAEVGDSFATCFHGLPHSCTHIPISVQQLIVMGEKSGTLAETLLGIAQIYEKKAEETAQKLPVILEPMLMIIMAGLVGFIAISIIMPIYRAVGSIGNG
;
A
#
# COMPACT_ATOMS: atom_id res chain seq x y z
N MET A 1 37.36 -26.67 44.75
CA MET A 1 38.07 -27.21 43.57
C MET A 1 37.33 -26.73 42.34
N ALA A 2 37.76 -25.60 41.77
CA ALA A 2 37.21 -25.06 40.54
C ALA A 2 38.05 -25.59 39.37
N ASP A 3 37.37 -26.12 38.37
CA ASP A 3 37.93 -26.79 37.20
C ASP A 3 38.76 -25.81 36.33
N PRO A 4 40.06 -26.06 36.08
CA PRO A 4 40.93 -25.17 35.31
C PRO A 4 40.59 -25.09 33.81
N HIS A 5 39.63 -25.87 33.30
CA HIS A 5 39.27 -25.87 31.87
C HIS A 5 38.23 -24.82 31.44
N THR A 6 37.58 -24.11 32.37
CA THR A 6 36.60 -23.06 32.02
C THR A 6 37.19 -21.65 31.90
N ALA A 7 38.38 -21.38 32.43
CA ALA A 7 39.03 -20.07 32.32
C ALA A 7 39.72 -19.83 30.97
N SER A 8 40.13 -20.89 30.26
CA SER A 8 40.84 -20.78 28.96
C SER A 8 39.90 -20.47 27.78
N ALA A 9 38.63 -20.87 27.85
CA ALA A 9 37.65 -20.62 26.79
C ALA A 9 37.08 -19.19 26.80
N ALA A 10 37.18 -18.47 27.92
CA ALA A 10 36.72 -17.08 28.02
C ALA A 10 37.74 -16.08 27.45
N LEU A 11 39.05 -16.37 27.56
CA LEU A 11 40.12 -15.49 27.06
C LEU A 11 40.31 -15.57 25.53
N LEU A 12 39.94 -16.68 24.91
CA LEU A 12 40.03 -16.85 23.44
C LEU A 12 38.91 -16.13 22.66
N ASN A 13 37.82 -15.73 23.32
CA ASN A 13 36.72 -15.01 22.68
C ASN A 13 36.87 -13.47 22.73
N GLU A 14 37.55 -12.90 23.74
CA GLU A 14 37.74 -11.44 23.80
C GLU A 14 38.81 -10.91 22.83
N GLU A 15 39.90 -11.66 22.60
CA GLU A 15 40.93 -11.22 21.64
C GLU A 15 40.44 -11.23 20.18
N SER A 16 39.52 -12.15 19.84
CA SER A 16 38.93 -12.24 18.51
C SER A 16 37.99 -11.07 18.19
N TYR A 17 37.23 -10.59 19.18
CA TYR A 17 36.35 -9.42 19.03
C TYR A 17 37.12 -8.09 19.02
N ALA A 18 38.23 -7.96 19.76
CA ALA A 18 39.08 -6.78 19.74
C ALA A 18 39.80 -6.60 18.37
N GLY A 19 40.24 -7.71 17.75
CA GLY A 19 40.86 -7.70 16.42
C GLY A 19 39.93 -7.28 15.28
N VAL A 20 38.67 -7.70 15.33
CA VAL A 20 37.64 -7.35 14.33
C VAL A 20 37.22 -5.88 14.45
N LYS A 21 37.09 -5.35 15.68
CA LYS A 21 36.77 -3.93 15.93
C LYS A 21 37.90 -2.98 15.51
N LYS A 22 39.17 -3.41 15.64
CA LYS A 22 40.36 -2.65 15.19
C LYS A 22 40.49 -2.64 13.65
N ARG A 23 40.13 -3.74 12.97
CA ARG A 23 40.07 -3.82 11.49
C ARG A 23 38.89 -3.02 10.88
N LEU A 24 37.77 -2.90 11.60
CA LEU A 24 36.62 -2.09 11.15
C LEU A 24 36.83 -0.58 11.33
N ARG A 25 37.57 -0.13 12.36
CA ARG A 25 37.98 1.28 12.49
C ARG A 25 39.07 1.70 11.49
N ALA A 26 39.99 0.82 11.12
CA ALA A 26 41.03 1.12 10.12
C ALA A 26 40.47 1.28 8.69
N LYS A 27 39.37 0.58 8.35
CA LYS A 27 38.71 0.71 7.04
C LYS A 27 37.81 1.95 6.91
N TYR A 28 37.34 2.52 8.02
CA TYR A 28 36.52 3.74 8.01
C TYR A 28 37.33 5.04 7.98
N VAL A 29 38.63 4.99 8.29
CA VAL A 29 39.54 6.17 8.26
C VAL A 29 40.23 6.36 6.89
N LEU A 30 40.24 5.34 6.02
CA LEU A 30 40.86 5.40 4.69
C LEU A 30 39.98 5.96 3.57
N TYR A 31 38.73 6.37 3.85
CA TYR A 31 37.82 6.95 2.86
C TYR A 31 37.64 8.48 2.99
N GLN A 32 38.42 9.14 3.86
CA GLN A 32 38.34 10.59 4.11
C GLN A 32 39.58 11.40 3.69
N SER A 33 40.54 10.82 2.95
CA SER A 33 41.78 11.53 2.58
C SER A 33 42.16 11.38 1.11
N HIS A 34 41.27 11.78 0.20
CA HIS A 34 41.67 12.20 -1.15
C HIS A 34 41.32 13.67 -1.35
N PRO A 35 42.30 14.57 -1.48
CA PRO A 35 42.02 15.94 -1.87
C PRO A 35 41.47 15.95 -3.30
N PHE A 36 40.45 16.74 -3.53
CA PHE A 36 39.93 17.09 -4.84
C PHE A 36 41.09 17.57 -5.74
N VAL A 37 41.56 16.74 -6.67
CA VAL A 37 42.44 17.18 -7.74
C VAL A 37 41.57 17.86 -8.77
N VAL A 38 41.59 19.19 -8.76
CA VAL A 38 41.04 20.01 -9.84
C VAL A 38 41.92 19.79 -11.07
N VAL A 39 41.43 19.01 -12.03
CA VAL A 39 42.04 18.91 -13.36
C VAL A 39 41.84 20.27 -14.05
N PRO A 40 42.91 20.97 -14.51
CA PRO A 40 42.75 22.20 -15.27
C PRO A 40 42.05 21.89 -16.59
N ARG A 41 40.94 22.58 -16.89
CA ARG A 41 40.30 22.51 -18.20
C ARG A 41 41.22 23.13 -19.24
N GLU A 42 41.62 22.35 -20.24
CA GLU A 42 42.17 22.89 -21.49
C GLU A 42 41.17 23.87 -22.12
N PRO A 43 41.64 24.94 -22.79
CA PRO A 43 40.76 25.87 -23.47
C PRO A 43 40.05 25.14 -24.62
N VAL A 44 38.74 24.99 -24.49
CA VAL A 44 37.86 24.45 -25.53
C VAL A 44 37.97 25.35 -26.76
N ALA A 45 38.45 24.79 -27.87
CA ALA A 45 38.42 25.45 -29.17
C ALA A 45 36.96 25.82 -29.51
N GLN A 46 36.75 27.05 -29.99
CA GLN A 46 35.45 27.54 -30.41
C GLN A 46 34.86 26.62 -31.50
N PRO A 47 33.60 26.17 -31.38
CA PRO A 47 32.97 25.42 -32.45
C PRO A 47 32.75 26.32 -33.67
N ALA A 48 33.20 25.83 -34.82
CA ALA A 48 32.94 26.44 -36.12
C ALA A 48 31.43 26.60 -36.36
N ALA A 49 31.06 27.67 -37.07
CA ALA A 49 29.68 28.03 -37.38
C ALA A 49 28.92 26.88 -38.09
N PRO A 50 27.63 26.68 -37.79
CA PRO A 50 26.86 25.59 -38.37
C PRO A 50 26.59 25.85 -39.86
N THR A 51 27.13 24.98 -40.71
CA THR A 51 26.63 24.78 -42.07
C THR A 51 25.23 24.17 -42.02
N SER A 52 24.32 24.83 -42.73
CA SER A 52 22.93 24.48 -42.94
C SER A 52 22.70 23.02 -43.36
N SER A 53 21.78 22.35 -42.66
CA SER A 53 20.73 21.44 -43.18
C SER A 53 20.58 20.21 -42.29
N GLU A 54 19.77 20.30 -41.24
CA GLU A 54 18.96 19.16 -40.78
C GLU A 54 17.82 19.67 -39.88
N SER A 55 16.61 19.31 -40.27
CA SER A 55 15.34 19.83 -39.80
C SER A 55 15.04 19.43 -38.35
N PHE A 56 14.95 20.42 -37.48
CA PHE A 56 14.46 20.33 -36.11
C PHE A 56 12.92 20.23 -36.10
N VAL A 57 12.34 19.15 -35.58
CA VAL A 57 10.89 19.02 -35.29
C VAL A 57 10.71 18.87 -33.77
N PRO A 58 9.82 19.65 -33.10
CA PRO A 58 10.10 20.11 -31.75
C PRO A 58 9.48 19.28 -30.62
N GLU A 59 10.20 19.27 -29.50
CA GLU A 59 9.92 18.76 -28.15
C GLU A 59 8.52 19.09 -27.58
N GLN A 60 7.80 20.07 -28.14
CA GLN A 60 6.44 20.44 -27.74
C GLN A 60 5.38 19.36 -28.02
N GLN A 61 5.53 18.54 -29.07
CA GLN A 61 4.57 17.46 -29.36
C GLN A 61 4.65 16.34 -28.32
N SER A 62 5.84 16.08 -27.78
CA SER A 62 6.09 15.12 -26.69
C SER A 62 5.40 15.54 -25.39
N PHE A 63 5.48 16.84 -25.05
CA PHE A 63 4.85 17.38 -23.85
C PHE A 63 3.31 17.38 -23.92
N LEU A 64 2.74 17.77 -25.05
CA LEU A 64 1.29 17.73 -25.26
C LEU A 64 0.75 16.29 -25.26
N LYS A 65 1.50 15.33 -25.80
CA LYS A 65 1.16 13.90 -25.73
C LYS A 65 1.18 13.39 -24.28
N LYS A 66 2.20 13.77 -23.49
CA LYS A 66 2.30 13.43 -22.06
C LYS A 66 1.15 14.04 -21.23
N MET A 67 0.75 15.28 -21.50
CA MET A 67 -0.40 15.92 -20.84
C MET A 67 -1.74 15.27 -21.22
N LYS A 68 -1.93 14.87 -22.49
CA LYS A 68 -3.14 14.18 -22.94
C LYS A 68 -3.28 12.78 -22.31
N ILE A 69 -2.17 12.06 -22.18
CA ILE A 69 -2.09 10.77 -21.48
C ILE A 69 -2.37 10.94 -19.97
N ALA A 70 -1.84 12.01 -19.35
CA ALA A 70 -2.13 12.32 -17.94
C ALA A 70 -3.62 12.67 -17.70
N GLY A 71 -4.23 13.44 -18.60
CA GLY A 71 -5.67 13.75 -18.58
C GLY A 71 -6.56 12.51 -18.79
N GLN A 72 -6.16 11.59 -19.66
CA GLN A 72 -6.86 10.31 -19.84
C GLN A 72 -6.71 9.38 -18.62
N ARG A 73 -5.55 9.37 -17.95
CA ARG A 73 -5.35 8.62 -16.70
C ARG A 73 -6.19 9.14 -15.53
N LEU A 74 -6.44 10.46 -15.46
CA LEU A 74 -7.34 11.06 -14.48
C LEU A 74 -8.81 10.66 -14.73
N ASN A 75 -9.22 10.46 -15.98
CA ASN A 75 -10.58 10.06 -16.33
C ASN A 75 -10.89 8.58 -16.02
N ASN A 76 -9.86 7.75 -15.80
CA ASN A 76 -9.99 6.33 -15.44
C ASN A 76 -10.10 6.08 -13.91
N ILE A 77 -10.06 7.12 -13.08
CA ILE A 77 -10.25 7.01 -11.63
C ILE A 77 -11.71 6.64 -11.35
N GLY A 78 -11.94 5.34 -11.10
CA GLY A 78 -13.28 4.79 -10.82
C GLY A 78 -13.71 3.65 -11.74
N MET A 79 -12.96 3.35 -12.81
CA MET A 79 -13.29 2.24 -13.74
C MET A 79 -12.85 0.86 -13.26
N GLY A 80 -12.28 0.74 -12.06
CA GLY A 80 -11.74 -0.53 -11.56
C GLY A 80 -12.78 -1.65 -11.50
N LYS A 81 -14.01 -1.37 -11.04
CA LYS A 81 -15.10 -2.35 -11.00
C LYS A 81 -15.49 -2.82 -12.40
N VAL A 82 -15.65 -1.88 -13.32
CA VAL A 82 -16.05 -2.14 -14.71
C VAL A 82 -14.99 -2.93 -15.48
N ARG A 83 -13.71 -2.70 -15.16
CA ARG A 83 -12.60 -3.48 -15.71
C ARG A 83 -12.66 -4.94 -15.30
N ILE A 84 -12.94 -5.20 -14.02
CA ILE A 84 -13.08 -6.56 -13.50
C ILE A 84 -14.28 -7.25 -14.15
N GLU A 85 -15.42 -6.56 -14.23
CA GLU A 85 -16.63 -7.06 -14.89
C GLU A 85 -16.36 -7.40 -16.37
N LEU A 86 -15.63 -6.54 -17.10
CA LEU A 86 -15.25 -6.80 -18.49
C LEU A 86 -14.38 -8.06 -18.61
N ILE A 87 -13.36 -8.22 -17.77
CA ILE A 87 -12.49 -9.41 -17.77
C ILE A 87 -13.30 -10.67 -17.47
N GLN A 88 -14.22 -10.62 -16.50
CA GLN A 88 -15.09 -11.74 -16.13
C GLN A 88 -16.04 -12.12 -17.28
N SER A 89 -16.69 -11.13 -17.91
CA SER A 89 -17.59 -11.38 -19.05
C SER A 89 -16.84 -11.93 -20.26
N LEU A 90 -15.66 -11.38 -20.58
CA LEU A 90 -14.82 -11.92 -21.66
C LEU A 90 -14.37 -13.36 -21.34
N ALA A 91 -13.92 -13.63 -20.11
CA ALA A 91 -13.53 -14.98 -19.70
C ALA A 91 -14.68 -15.98 -19.91
N MET A 92 -15.90 -15.63 -19.48
CA MET A 92 -17.08 -16.48 -19.62
C MET A 92 -17.45 -16.72 -21.09
N MET A 93 -17.53 -15.65 -21.89
CA MET A 93 -17.96 -15.73 -23.30
C MET A 93 -16.94 -16.45 -24.17
N LEU A 94 -15.64 -16.15 -24.02
CA LEU A 94 -14.60 -16.83 -24.79
C LEU A 94 -14.46 -18.30 -24.40
N ASN A 95 -14.63 -18.63 -23.11
CA ASN A 95 -14.66 -20.03 -22.67
C ASN A 95 -15.89 -20.79 -23.21
N ALA A 96 -16.98 -20.09 -23.53
CA ALA A 96 -18.14 -20.63 -24.24
C ALA A 96 -17.98 -20.68 -25.78
N GLY A 97 -16.81 -20.29 -26.30
CA GLY A 97 -16.51 -20.33 -27.74
C GLY A 97 -16.95 -19.09 -28.52
N VAL A 98 -17.35 -18.00 -27.85
CA VAL A 98 -17.71 -16.74 -28.51
C VAL A 98 -16.44 -16.03 -29.00
N LEU A 99 -16.47 -15.48 -30.22
CA LEU A 99 -15.37 -14.70 -30.79
C LEU A 99 -15.15 -13.41 -29.98
N VAL A 100 -13.89 -12.94 -29.92
CA VAL A 100 -13.49 -11.76 -29.13
C VAL A 100 -14.29 -10.51 -29.48
N SER A 101 -14.46 -10.23 -30.77
CA SER A 101 -15.21 -9.07 -31.27
C SER A 101 -16.68 -9.12 -30.83
N ASP A 102 -17.31 -10.29 -30.92
CA ASP A 102 -18.70 -10.49 -30.52
C ASP A 102 -18.88 -10.40 -29.01
N ALA A 103 -17.96 -10.97 -28.23
CA ALA A 103 -17.96 -10.87 -26.77
C ALA A 103 -17.84 -9.39 -26.31
N LEU A 104 -16.98 -8.60 -26.95
CA LEU A 104 -16.87 -7.17 -26.68
C LEU A 104 -18.17 -6.40 -27.04
N LYS A 105 -18.82 -6.74 -28.16
CA LYS A 105 -20.10 -6.15 -28.57
C LYS A 105 -21.23 -6.51 -27.61
N MET A 106 -21.29 -7.76 -27.15
CA MET A 106 -22.27 -8.21 -26.16
C MET A 106 -22.09 -7.43 -24.86
N TYR A 107 -20.87 -7.34 -24.33
CA TYR A 107 -20.60 -6.58 -23.10
C TYR A 107 -20.88 -5.07 -23.26
N LEU A 108 -20.63 -4.49 -24.44
CA LEU A 108 -20.96 -3.07 -24.72
C LEU A 108 -22.44 -2.73 -24.49
N GLN A 109 -23.35 -3.70 -24.70
CA GLN A 109 -24.79 -3.51 -24.50
C GLN A 109 -25.16 -3.40 -23.01
N GLU A 110 -24.40 -4.05 -22.12
CA GLU A 110 -24.62 -4.04 -20.67
C GLU A 110 -24.06 -2.78 -19.99
N VAL A 111 -23.08 -2.14 -20.62
CA VAL A 111 -22.39 -0.99 -20.05
C VAL A 111 -23.32 0.22 -19.98
N ARG A 112 -23.42 0.86 -18.81
CA ARG A 112 -24.20 2.10 -18.63
C ARG A 112 -23.38 3.38 -18.85
N SER A 113 -22.10 3.37 -18.48
CA SER A 113 -21.25 4.56 -18.50
C SER A 113 -20.80 4.93 -19.92
N ARG A 114 -21.05 6.18 -20.34
CA ARG A 114 -20.63 6.69 -21.66
C ARG A 114 -19.11 6.63 -21.86
N SER A 115 -18.34 6.90 -20.81
CA SER A 115 -16.86 6.85 -20.89
C SER A 115 -16.35 5.44 -21.15
N VAL A 116 -16.97 4.44 -20.50
CA VAL A 116 -16.62 3.04 -20.68
C VAL A 116 -17.05 2.55 -22.06
N LYS A 117 -18.25 2.93 -22.54
CA LYS A 117 -18.68 2.61 -23.91
C LYS A 117 -17.68 3.08 -24.96
N LYS A 118 -17.08 4.27 -24.77
CA LYS A 118 -16.05 4.79 -25.66
C LYS A 118 -14.79 3.92 -25.67
N VAL A 119 -14.35 3.49 -24.49
CA VAL A 119 -13.19 2.58 -24.32
C VAL A 119 -13.44 1.24 -25.01
N ILE A 120 -14.58 0.60 -24.72
CA ILE A 120 -14.91 -0.70 -25.32
C ILE A 120 -15.08 -0.59 -26.83
N ARG A 121 -15.70 0.48 -27.33
CA ARG A 121 -15.82 0.72 -28.78
C ARG A 121 -14.44 0.84 -29.43
N GLY A 122 -13.52 1.58 -28.82
CA GLY A 122 -12.13 1.63 -29.29
C GLY A 122 -11.43 0.26 -29.32
N MET A 123 -11.77 -0.64 -28.40
CA MET A 123 -11.29 -2.02 -28.44
C MET A 123 -11.92 -2.82 -29.58
N ILE A 124 -13.24 -2.72 -29.77
CA ILE A 124 -13.97 -3.37 -30.87
C ILE A 124 -13.39 -2.93 -32.21
N ASP A 125 -13.30 -1.63 -32.45
CA ASP A 125 -12.75 -1.06 -33.69
C ASP A 125 -11.31 -1.56 -33.94
N GLY A 126 -10.50 -1.65 -32.88
CA GLY A 126 -9.15 -2.20 -32.94
C GLY A 126 -9.13 -3.68 -33.36
N VAL A 127 -9.92 -4.53 -32.71
CA VAL A 127 -9.98 -5.96 -33.00
C VAL A 127 -10.57 -6.23 -34.39
N GLU A 128 -11.63 -5.52 -34.77
CA GLU A 128 -12.24 -5.63 -36.11
C GLU A 128 -11.31 -5.15 -37.23
N SER A 129 -10.41 -4.19 -36.94
CA SER A 129 -9.35 -3.78 -37.86
C SER A 129 -8.19 -4.78 -37.97
N GLY A 130 -8.26 -5.91 -37.27
CA GLY A 130 -7.24 -6.96 -37.27
C GLY A 130 -6.11 -6.76 -36.26
N LYS A 131 -6.23 -5.82 -35.31
CA LYS A 131 -5.27 -5.73 -34.20
C LYS A 131 -5.54 -6.86 -33.19
N PRO A 132 -4.50 -7.42 -32.57
CA PRO A 132 -4.69 -8.34 -31.46
C PRO A 132 -5.33 -7.64 -30.26
N LEU A 133 -6.11 -8.37 -29.46
CA LEU A 133 -6.85 -7.84 -28.31
C LEU A 133 -5.93 -7.15 -27.31
N TRP A 134 -4.76 -7.71 -27.00
CA TRP A 134 -3.83 -7.12 -26.05
C TRP A 134 -3.41 -5.69 -26.45
N LYS A 135 -3.21 -5.45 -27.75
CA LYS A 135 -2.81 -4.13 -28.27
C LYS A 135 -3.97 -3.14 -28.22
N ALA A 136 -5.17 -3.62 -28.55
CA ALA A 136 -6.39 -2.84 -28.39
C ALA A 136 -6.63 -2.46 -26.90
N MET A 137 -6.36 -3.36 -25.96
CA MET A 137 -6.43 -3.10 -24.51
C MET A 137 -5.39 -2.08 -24.06
N GLU A 138 -4.16 -2.18 -24.55
CA GLU A 138 -3.04 -1.28 -24.22
C GLU A 138 -3.35 0.18 -24.60
N GLU A 139 -3.89 0.40 -25.80
CA GLU A 139 -4.25 1.72 -26.34
C GLU A 139 -5.31 2.44 -25.49
N GLN A 140 -6.16 1.71 -24.76
CA GLN A 140 -7.21 2.30 -23.93
C GLN A 140 -6.75 2.70 -22.52
N HIS A 141 -5.54 2.32 -22.11
CA HIS A 141 -4.94 2.65 -20.80
C HIS A 141 -5.85 2.34 -19.60
N MET A 142 -6.74 1.35 -19.74
CA MET A 142 -7.66 0.89 -18.69
C MET A 142 -7.09 -0.31 -17.91
N PHE A 143 -6.27 -1.12 -18.58
CA PHE A 143 -5.70 -2.36 -18.05
C PHE A 143 -4.29 -2.14 -17.49
N SER A 144 -3.91 -2.98 -16.53
CA SER A 144 -2.54 -2.99 -16.04
C SER A 144 -1.61 -3.67 -17.05
N PRO A 145 -0.30 -3.35 -17.06
CA PRO A 145 0.68 -4.06 -17.89
C PRO A 145 0.65 -5.58 -17.70
N TYR A 146 0.41 -6.03 -16.46
CA TYR A 146 0.21 -7.43 -16.11
C TYR A 146 -0.98 -8.07 -16.84
N GLN A 147 -2.14 -7.41 -16.83
CA GLN A 147 -3.34 -7.89 -17.51
C GLN A 147 -3.13 -7.95 -19.03
N THR A 148 -2.55 -6.90 -19.61
CA THR A 148 -2.25 -6.85 -21.05
C THR A 148 -1.26 -7.95 -21.45
N ALA A 149 -0.20 -8.19 -20.68
CA ALA A 149 0.78 -9.22 -20.97
C ALA A 149 0.21 -10.64 -20.90
N LEU A 150 -0.68 -10.92 -19.94
CA LEU A 150 -1.35 -12.23 -19.84
C LEU A 150 -2.30 -12.47 -21.02
N VAL A 151 -2.97 -11.43 -21.50
CA VAL A 151 -3.79 -11.50 -22.72
C VAL A 151 -2.90 -11.71 -23.95
N HIS A 152 -1.77 -11.00 -24.04
CA HIS A 152 -0.81 -11.17 -25.14
C HIS A 152 -0.34 -12.62 -25.25
N VAL A 153 0.13 -13.21 -24.15
CA VAL A 153 0.55 -14.62 -24.15
C VAL A 153 -0.60 -15.57 -24.40
N GLY A 154 -1.80 -15.24 -23.93
CA GLY A 154 -2.99 -16.01 -24.21
C GLY A 154 -3.32 -16.05 -25.71
N GLU A 155 -3.22 -14.91 -26.39
CA GLU A 155 -3.42 -14.81 -27.84
C GLU A 155 -2.34 -15.55 -28.63
N GLU A 156 -1.05 -15.31 -28.33
CA GLU A 156 0.08 -15.94 -29.02
C GLU A 156 0.08 -17.48 -28.85
N SER A 157 -0.31 -17.97 -27.67
CA SER A 157 -0.36 -19.41 -27.38
C SER A 157 -1.69 -20.08 -27.74
N GLY A 158 -2.68 -19.33 -28.24
CA GLY A 158 -4.03 -19.84 -28.51
C GLY A 158 -4.84 -20.22 -27.26
N ASN A 159 -4.37 -19.87 -26.07
CA ASN A 159 -5.02 -20.17 -24.77
C ASN A 159 -5.69 -18.94 -24.13
N LEU A 160 -6.13 -17.97 -24.94
CA LEU A 160 -6.69 -16.70 -24.46
C LEU A 160 -7.83 -16.90 -23.46
N ALA A 161 -8.78 -17.80 -23.74
CA ALA A 161 -9.90 -18.08 -22.86
C ALA A 161 -9.43 -18.50 -21.46
N ARG A 162 -8.47 -19.42 -21.38
CA ARG A 162 -7.90 -19.92 -20.12
C ARG A 162 -7.18 -18.81 -19.35
N ASN A 163 -6.40 -17.97 -20.03
CA ASN A 163 -5.70 -16.86 -19.37
C ASN A 163 -6.65 -15.78 -18.86
N LEU A 164 -7.75 -15.51 -19.57
CA LEU A 164 -8.80 -14.61 -19.08
C LEU A 164 -9.55 -15.18 -17.88
N VAL A 165 -9.80 -16.50 -17.85
CA VAL A 165 -10.36 -17.18 -16.66
C VAL A 165 -9.43 -17.02 -15.47
N TYR A 166 -8.13 -17.30 -15.64
CA TYR A 166 -7.13 -17.10 -14.59
C TYR A 166 -7.09 -15.64 -14.09
N LEU A 167 -7.08 -14.67 -15.02
CA LEU A 167 -7.15 -13.25 -14.67
C LEU A 167 -8.44 -12.89 -13.90
N ALA A 168 -9.58 -13.42 -14.31
CA ALA A 168 -10.87 -13.19 -13.67
C ALA A 168 -10.89 -13.75 -12.24
N GLU A 169 -10.37 -14.96 -12.04
CA GLU A 169 -10.20 -15.58 -10.71
C GLU A 169 -9.28 -14.73 -9.82
N GLN A 170 -8.18 -14.23 -10.38
CA GLN A 170 -7.23 -13.41 -9.64
C GLN A 170 -7.81 -12.07 -9.19
N GLU A 171 -8.57 -11.39 -10.05
CA GLU A 171 -9.27 -10.15 -9.67
C GLU A 171 -10.37 -10.41 -8.64
N GLU A 172 -11.07 -11.56 -8.71
CA GLU A 172 -12.07 -11.93 -7.71
C GLU A 172 -11.44 -12.25 -6.35
N LYS A 173 -10.31 -12.96 -6.30
CA LYS A 173 -9.54 -13.16 -5.06
C LYS A 173 -9.14 -11.83 -4.43
N ASP A 174 -8.61 -10.92 -5.24
CA ASP A 174 -8.23 -9.56 -4.81
C ASP A 174 -9.44 -8.79 -4.25
N ARG A 175 -10.60 -8.88 -4.91
CA ARG A 175 -11.85 -8.26 -4.46
C ARG A 175 -12.37 -8.90 -3.18
N ALA A 176 -12.36 -10.23 -3.08
CA ALA A 176 -12.78 -10.99 -1.92
C ALA A 176 -11.93 -10.67 -0.70
N LEU A 177 -10.60 -10.57 -0.86
CA LEU A 177 -9.70 -10.14 0.21
C LEU A 177 -10.04 -8.73 0.69
N ARG A 178 -10.21 -7.76 -0.23
CA ARG A 178 -10.63 -6.40 0.13
C ARG A 178 -11.98 -6.36 0.84
N SER A 179 -12.92 -7.20 0.41
CA SER A 179 -14.24 -7.33 1.04
C SER A 179 -14.11 -7.85 2.47
N LYS A 180 -13.31 -8.92 2.68
CA LYS A 180 -13.03 -9.47 4.02
C LYS A 180 -12.42 -8.42 4.95
N VAL A 181 -11.45 -7.64 4.47
CA VAL A 181 -10.88 -6.51 5.23
C VAL A 181 -11.94 -5.48 5.57
N LYS A 182 -12.75 -5.08 4.59
CA LYS A 182 -13.83 -4.12 4.82
C LYS A 182 -14.81 -4.62 5.88
N MET A 183 -15.23 -5.89 5.79
CA MET A 183 -16.16 -6.50 6.74
C MET A 183 -15.54 -6.61 8.14
N ALA A 184 -14.26 -6.98 8.24
CA ALA A 184 -13.53 -7.04 9.50
C ALA A 184 -13.44 -5.68 10.21
N MET A 185 -13.41 -4.58 9.45
CA MET A 185 -13.37 -3.22 9.99
C MET A 185 -14.74 -2.67 10.41
N ILE A 186 -15.85 -3.29 10.01
CA ILE A 186 -17.20 -2.82 10.36
C ILE A 186 -17.40 -2.85 11.88
N TYR A 187 -17.07 -3.96 12.54
CA TYR A 187 -17.26 -4.11 13.98
C TYR A 187 -16.48 -3.06 14.80
N PRO A 188 -15.14 -2.91 14.64
CA PRO A 188 -14.39 -1.85 15.32
C PRO A 188 -14.95 -0.45 15.07
N THR A 189 -15.42 -0.18 13.84
CA THR A 189 -15.99 1.12 13.47
C THR A 189 -17.30 1.38 14.21
N ILE A 190 -18.22 0.40 14.26
CA ILE A 190 -19.50 0.54 14.96
C ILE A 190 -19.28 0.78 16.46
N VAL A 191 -18.43 -0.02 17.10
CA VAL A 191 -18.13 0.11 18.54
C VAL A 191 -17.59 1.51 18.83
N LEU A 192 -16.65 2.01 18.04
CA LEU A 192 -16.07 3.33 18.22
C LEU A 192 -17.09 4.46 18.01
N VAL A 193 -17.97 4.33 17.01
CA VAL A 193 -19.06 5.30 16.77
C VAL A 193 -20.04 5.33 17.94
N VAL A 194 -20.50 4.17 18.41
CA VAL A 194 -21.41 4.08 19.57
C VAL A 194 -20.75 4.65 20.81
N MET A 195 -19.48 4.31 21.04
CA MET A 195 -18.70 4.79 22.18
C MET A 195 -18.60 6.33 22.19
N VAL A 196 -18.23 6.94 21.06
CA VAL A 196 -18.18 8.41 20.93
C VAL A 196 -19.57 9.02 21.10
N THR A 197 -20.62 8.39 20.56
CA THR A 197 -22.00 8.87 20.67
C THR A 197 -22.46 8.91 22.13
N VAL A 198 -22.22 7.83 22.88
CA VAL A 198 -22.57 7.75 24.31
C VAL A 198 -21.77 8.78 25.11
N MET A 199 -20.47 8.92 24.85
CA MET A 199 -19.62 9.91 25.51
C MET A 199 -20.13 11.34 25.30
N LEU A 200 -20.47 11.69 24.06
CA LEU A 200 -21.03 13.00 23.73
C LEU A 200 -22.42 13.19 24.37
N GLY A 201 -23.26 12.17 24.38
CA GLY A 201 -24.56 12.21 25.04
C GLY A 201 -24.45 12.48 26.55
N ILE A 202 -23.54 11.79 27.24
CA ILE A 202 -23.28 12.03 28.66
C ILE A 202 -22.73 13.46 28.86
N GLY A 203 -21.78 13.90 28.04
CA GLY A 203 -21.21 15.24 28.12
C GLY A 203 -22.24 16.35 27.91
N MET A 204 -23.14 16.21 26.92
CA MET A 204 -24.13 17.22 26.55
C MET A 204 -25.35 17.26 27.47
N PHE A 205 -25.83 16.12 27.95
CA PHE A 205 -27.10 16.04 28.67
C PHE A 205 -26.94 15.75 30.16
N VAL A 206 -26.02 14.86 30.54
CA VAL A 206 -25.90 14.40 31.94
C VAL A 206 -24.98 15.33 32.72
N LEU A 207 -23.83 15.67 32.14
CA LEU A 207 -22.79 16.44 32.83
C LEU A 207 -23.23 17.85 33.26
N PRO A 208 -24.00 18.64 32.48
CA PRO A 208 -24.43 19.97 32.90
C PRO A 208 -25.28 19.95 34.17
N ASN A 209 -26.18 18.97 34.29
CA ASN A 209 -27.02 18.81 35.48
C ASN A 209 -26.17 18.46 36.70
N LEU A 210 -25.17 17.60 36.55
CA LEU A 210 -24.23 17.28 37.63
C LEU A 210 -23.40 18.49 38.06
N VAL A 211 -22.93 19.31 37.11
CA VAL A 211 -22.15 20.52 37.41
C VAL A 211 -22.96 21.52 38.22
N GLN A 212 -24.24 21.72 37.90
CA GLN A 212 -25.11 22.61 38.68
C GLN A 212 -25.21 22.19 40.15
N VAL A 213 -25.37 20.88 40.41
CA VAL A 213 -25.40 20.33 41.77
C VAL A 213 -24.05 20.50 42.47
N LEU A 214 -22.94 20.22 41.79
CA LEU A 214 -21.59 20.34 42.37
C LEU A 214 -21.23 21.78 42.73
N VAL A 215 -21.63 22.75 41.89
CA VAL A 215 -21.46 24.18 42.16
C VAL A 215 -22.30 24.60 43.36
N ALA A 216 -23.53 24.09 43.50
CA ALA A 216 -24.37 24.35 44.68
C ALA A 216 -23.75 23.82 45.98
N LEU A 217 -22.91 22.78 45.90
CA LEU A 217 -22.16 22.20 47.02
C LEU A 217 -20.77 22.85 47.24
N ASN A 218 -20.43 23.94 46.52
CA ASN A 218 -19.10 24.57 46.51
C ASN A 218 -17.94 23.59 46.25
N ALA A 219 -18.20 22.50 45.52
CA ALA A 219 -17.18 21.48 45.24
C ALA A 219 -16.34 21.85 44.01
N GLU A 220 -15.02 21.67 44.11
CA GLU A 220 -14.12 21.89 42.98
C GLU A 220 -14.27 20.81 41.90
N LEU A 221 -14.50 21.25 40.65
CA LEU A 221 -14.58 20.36 39.50
C LEU A 221 -13.20 19.73 39.19
N PRO A 222 -13.08 18.40 39.09
CA PRO A 222 -11.88 17.71 38.63
C PRO A 222 -11.50 18.08 37.19
N LEU A 223 -10.21 17.92 36.87
CA LEU A 223 -9.67 18.22 35.55
C LEU A 223 -10.39 17.43 34.44
N ALA A 224 -10.69 16.16 34.66
CA ALA A 224 -11.39 15.31 33.69
C ALA A 224 -12.79 15.88 33.35
N THR A 225 -13.56 16.31 34.35
CA THR A 225 -14.85 16.97 34.19
C THR A 225 -14.73 18.29 33.43
N ARG A 226 -13.71 19.11 33.74
CA ARG A 226 -13.46 20.39 33.03
C ARG A 226 -13.14 20.18 31.55
N ILE A 227 -12.36 19.15 31.20
CA ILE A 227 -12.07 18.80 29.80
C ILE A 227 -13.36 18.46 29.06
N ILE A 228 -14.22 17.60 29.63
CA ILE A 228 -15.47 17.21 28.98
C ILE A 228 -16.38 18.41 28.78
N ILE A 229 -16.50 19.29 29.78
CA ILE A 229 -17.30 20.53 29.67
C ILE A 229 -16.73 21.43 28.57
N ALA A 230 -15.41 21.61 28.51
CA ALA A 230 -14.78 22.43 27.48
C ALA A 230 -15.06 21.90 26.07
N VAL A 231 -14.91 20.59 25.84
CA VAL A 231 -15.22 19.94 24.56
C VAL A 231 -16.71 20.04 24.24
N THR A 232 -17.58 19.84 25.22
CA THR A 232 -19.04 19.90 25.05
C THR A 232 -19.50 21.31 24.72
N ASN A 233 -19.01 22.32 25.43
CA ASN A 233 -19.34 23.73 25.17
C ASN A 233 -18.82 24.17 23.80
N PHE A 234 -17.63 23.73 23.40
CA PHE A 234 -17.11 23.94 22.06
C PHE A 234 -18.03 23.33 20.99
N LEU A 235 -18.46 22.08 21.18
CA LEU A 235 -19.39 21.41 20.27
C LEU A 235 -20.79 22.03 20.29
N ARG A 236 -21.28 22.56 21.41
CA ARG A 236 -22.59 23.21 21.48
C ARG A 236 -22.59 24.58 20.80
N GLN A 237 -21.51 25.35 20.98
CA GLN A 237 -21.38 26.69 20.43
C GLN A 237 -20.98 26.68 18.95
N TYR A 238 -20.07 25.78 18.57
CA TYR A 238 -19.52 25.71 17.21
C TYR A 238 -19.93 24.46 16.46
N GLY A 239 -20.72 23.53 17.02
CA GLY A 239 -20.99 22.23 16.36
C GLY A 239 -21.57 22.32 14.95
N SER A 240 -22.44 23.30 14.70
CA SER A 240 -23.03 23.52 13.37
C SER A 240 -22.00 23.92 12.31
N THR A 241 -20.87 24.53 12.70
CA THR A 241 -19.76 24.91 11.79
C THR A 241 -18.56 23.99 11.92
N ALA A 242 -18.16 23.63 13.14
CA ALA A 242 -17.03 22.77 13.48
C ALA A 242 -17.20 21.33 12.98
N ILE A 243 -18.39 20.73 13.06
CA ILE A 243 -18.60 19.35 12.58
C ILE A 243 -18.43 19.28 11.04
N PRO A 244 -19.10 20.12 10.23
CA PRO A 244 -18.85 20.16 8.79
C PRO A 244 -17.39 20.50 8.43
N VAL A 245 -16.76 21.42 9.15
CA VAL A 245 -15.35 21.78 8.92
C VAL A 245 -14.42 20.61 9.26
N LEU A 246 -14.69 19.86 10.33
CA LEU A 246 -13.89 18.70 10.74
C LEU A 246 -14.07 17.54 9.75
N ILE A 247 -15.29 17.29 9.29
CA ILE A 247 -15.58 16.32 8.22
C ILE A 247 -14.91 16.76 6.92
N GLY A 248 -15.03 18.04 6.54
CA GLY A 248 -14.41 18.61 5.34
C GLY A 248 -12.89 18.53 5.39
N THR A 249 -12.28 18.83 6.54
CA THR A 249 -10.84 18.73 6.78
C THR A 249 -10.39 17.26 6.73
N PHE A 250 -11.13 16.35 7.36
CA PHE A 250 -10.86 14.92 7.28
C PHE A 250 -10.94 14.41 5.84
N LEU A 251 -11.97 14.80 5.09
CA LEU A 251 -12.13 14.42 3.69
C LEU A 251 -11.02 15.02 2.82
N ALA A 252 -10.64 16.28 3.06
CA ALA A 252 -9.51 16.93 2.41
C ALA A 252 -8.20 16.22 2.73
N LEU A 253 -7.95 15.81 3.98
CA LEU A 253 -6.78 15.03 4.38
C LEU A 253 -6.74 13.64 3.73
N VAL A 254 -7.89 12.97 3.61
CA VAL A 254 -8.01 11.69 2.90
C VAL A 254 -7.72 11.86 1.40
N LEU A 255 -8.25 12.93 0.79
CA LEU A 255 -7.98 13.27 -0.61
C LEU A 255 -6.51 13.63 -0.83
N LEU A 256 -5.94 14.51 0.01
CA LEU A 256 -4.53 14.88 0.01
C LEU A 256 -3.64 13.65 0.22
N GLY A 257 -4.00 12.74 1.13
CA GLY A 257 -3.33 11.46 1.37
C GLY A 257 -3.36 10.51 0.17
N LYS A 258 -4.32 10.67 -0.75
CA LYS A 258 -4.40 9.89 -1.98
C LYS A 258 -3.50 10.45 -3.10
N PHE A 259 -3.27 11.77 -3.11
CA PHE A 259 -2.61 12.48 -4.22
C PHE A 259 -1.23 13.09 -3.89
N THR A 260 -0.83 13.20 -2.62
CA THR A 260 0.41 13.89 -2.21
C THR A 260 1.33 13.01 -1.33
N ALA A 261 2.47 13.56 -0.91
CA ALA A 261 3.45 12.92 -0.01
C ALA A 261 2.86 12.40 1.31
N PHE A 262 1.67 12.88 1.69
CA PHE A 262 0.93 12.41 2.86
C PHE A 262 0.51 10.92 2.76
N ARG A 263 0.55 10.34 1.56
CA ARG A 263 0.42 8.89 1.33
C ARG A 263 1.47 8.07 2.08
N ILE A 264 2.69 8.59 2.24
CA ILE A 264 3.78 7.87 2.89
C ILE A 264 3.50 7.76 4.38
N VAL A 265 3.11 8.87 5.01
CA VAL A 265 2.82 8.94 6.45
C VAL A 265 1.62 8.06 6.80
N THR A 266 0.55 8.14 6.00
CA THR A 266 -0.65 7.31 6.21
C THR A 266 -0.35 5.82 6.07
N GLN A 267 0.37 5.41 5.03
CA GLN A 267 0.75 4.01 4.85
C GLN A 267 1.72 3.53 5.93
N TRP A 268 2.64 4.38 6.39
CA TRP A 268 3.51 4.08 7.51
C TRP A 268 2.71 3.83 8.79
N LEU A 269 1.69 4.64 9.08
CA LEU A 269 0.81 4.42 10.23
C LEU A 269 0.06 3.07 10.14
N PHE A 270 -0.53 2.75 8.99
CA PHE A 270 -1.22 1.46 8.78
C PHE A 270 -0.29 0.25 8.94
N LEU A 271 0.99 0.37 8.58
CA LEU A 271 1.98 -0.70 8.74
C LEU A 271 2.31 -1.00 10.22
N HIS A 272 2.06 -0.06 11.13
CA HIS A 272 2.31 -0.25 12.57
C HIS A 272 1.09 -0.77 13.32
N ILE A 273 -0.10 -0.72 12.72
CA ILE A 273 -1.31 -1.27 13.35
C ILE A 273 -1.18 -2.81 13.36
N PRO A 274 -1.30 -3.46 14.53
CA PRO A 274 -1.21 -4.91 14.64
C PRO A 274 -2.29 -5.57 13.78
N GLY A 275 -1.94 -6.68 13.12
CA GLY A 275 -2.80 -7.34 12.14
C GLY A 275 -2.79 -6.68 10.76
N ILE A 276 -3.05 -5.36 10.67
CA ILE A 276 -3.11 -4.64 9.37
C ILE A 276 -1.74 -4.63 8.69
N GLY A 277 -0.67 -4.29 9.42
CA GLY A 277 0.68 -4.28 8.84
C GLY A 277 1.12 -5.65 8.34
N ARG A 278 0.78 -6.70 9.09
CA ARG A 278 1.02 -8.10 8.70
C ARG A 278 0.24 -8.46 7.43
N LEU A 279 -1.04 -8.11 7.38
CA LEU A 279 -1.89 -8.34 6.22
C LEU A 279 -1.36 -7.62 4.97
N MET A 280 -0.96 -6.35 5.10
CA MET A 280 -0.39 -5.58 4.00
C MET A 280 0.89 -6.24 3.47
N LYS A 281 1.73 -6.77 4.36
CA LYS A 281 2.94 -7.51 4.00
C LYS A 281 2.61 -8.81 3.27
N GLU A 282 1.71 -9.62 3.82
CA GLU A 282 1.30 -10.89 3.20
C GLU A 282 0.66 -10.67 1.82
N ALA A 283 -0.25 -9.69 1.69
CA ALA A 283 -0.88 -9.34 0.42
C ALA A 283 0.11 -8.76 -0.61
N SER A 284 1.14 -8.03 -0.17
CA SER A 284 2.17 -7.48 -1.07
C SER A 284 3.10 -8.59 -1.60
N ILE A 285 3.45 -9.56 -0.75
CA ILE A 285 4.26 -10.73 -1.17
C ILE A 285 3.46 -11.63 -2.12
N ALA A 286 2.17 -11.85 -1.82
CA ALA A 286 1.27 -12.55 -2.73
C ALA A 286 1.25 -11.90 -4.11
N ARG A 287 1.02 -10.58 -4.14
CA ARG A 287 0.96 -9.80 -5.39
C ARG A 287 2.28 -9.79 -6.16
N LEU A 288 3.42 -9.72 -5.47
CA LEU A 288 4.74 -9.90 -6.07
C LEU A 288 4.81 -11.23 -6.82
N GLY A 289 4.45 -12.34 -6.16
CA GLY A 289 4.51 -13.67 -6.74
C GLY A 289 3.59 -13.83 -7.96
N VAL A 290 2.35 -13.33 -7.88
CA VAL A 290 1.36 -13.40 -8.96
C VAL A 290 1.80 -12.61 -10.19
N ILE A 291 2.19 -11.36 -9.98
CA ILE A 291 2.53 -10.47 -11.09
C ILE A 291 3.88 -10.85 -11.68
N LEU A 292 4.93 -10.94 -10.86
CA LEU A 292 6.27 -11.23 -11.36
C LEU A 292 6.36 -12.67 -11.88
N GLY A 293 5.82 -13.65 -11.15
CA GLY A 293 5.81 -15.04 -11.60
C GLY A 293 4.96 -15.25 -12.85
N GLY A 294 3.79 -14.62 -12.93
CA GLY A 294 2.93 -14.69 -14.11
C GLY A 294 3.55 -14.04 -15.35
N LEU A 295 4.19 -12.88 -15.20
CA LEU A 295 4.90 -12.21 -16.31
C LEU A 295 6.11 -13.01 -16.80
N LEU A 296 6.89 -13.57 -15.88
CA LEU A 296 8.03 -14.41 -16.23
C LEU A 296 7.59 -15.73 -16.90
N GLN A 297 6.50 -16.34 -16.42
CA GLN A 297 5.91 -17.51 -17.07
C GLN A 297 5.38 -17.19 -18.47
N ALA A 298 4.91 -15.95 -18.65
CA ALA A 298 4.54 -15.37 -19.93
C ALA A 298 5.75 -14.99 -20.83
N GLY A 299 6.99 -15.27 -20.39
CA GLY A 299 8.19 -14.98 -21.17
C GLY A 299 8.55 -13.50 -21.24
N VAL A 300 7.91 -12.64 -20.42
CA VAL A 300 8.27 -11.23 -20.32
C VAL A 300 9.64 -11.11 -19.63
N PRO A 301 10.58 -10.31 -20.14
CA PRO A 301 11.88 -10.11 -19.51
C PRO A 301 11.76 -9.67 -18.04
N LEU A 302 12.72 -10.08 -17.21
CA LEU A 302 12.70 -9.83 -15.77
C LEU A 302 12.60 -8.34 -15.43
N VAL A 303 13.37 -7.51 -16.11
CA VAL A 303 13.40 -6.05 -15.93
C VAL A 303 12.03 -5.43 -16.22
N ASP A 304 11.43 -5.77 -17.36
CA ASP A 304 10.11 -5.26 -17.74
C ASP A 304 9.01 -5.74 -16.79
N SER A 305 9.16 -6.97 -16.29
CA SER A 305 8.27 -7.54 -15.28
C SER A 305 8.35 -6.81 -13.95
N LEU A 306 9.55 -6.44 -13.49
CA LEU A 306 9.77 -5.65 -12.28
C LEU A 306 9.24 -4.22 -12.43
N ARG A 307 9.46 -3.57 -13.59
CA ARG A 307 8.88 -2.25 -13.91
C ARG A 307 7.35 -2.27 -13.94
N SER A 308 6.77 -3.34 -14.48
CA SER A 308 5.32 -3.56 -14.47
C SER A 308 4.79 -3.72 -13.04
N LEU A 309 5.47 -4.52 -12.23
CA LEU A 309 5.13 -4.70 -10.81
C LEU A 309 5.23 -3.38 -10.04
N GLU A 310 6.27 -2.58 -10.27
CA GLU A 310 6.42 -1.23 -9.69
C GLU A 310 5.20 -0.36 -10.03
N HIS A 311 4.77 -0.36 -11.30
CA HIS A 311 3.68 0.49 -11.77
C HIS A 311 2.33 0.12 -11.14
N VAL A 312 2.07 -1.19 -10.95
CA VAL A 312 0.82 -1.70 -10.37
C VAL A 312 0.79 -1.57 -8.85
N THR A 313 1.96 -1.52 -8.21
CA THR A 313 2.07 -1.50 -6.74
C THR A 313 1.66 -0.15 -6.16
N THR A 314 0.74 -0.21 -5.20
CA THR A 314 0.18 0.98 -4.54
C THR A 314 0.81 1.29 -3.18
N VAL A 315 1.49 0.33 -2.57
CA VAL A 315 2.19 0.53 -1.30
C VAL A 315 3.57 1.12 -1.60
N VAL A 316 3.83 2.35 -1.14
CA VAL A 316 5.01 3.13 -1.52
C VAL A 316 6.31 2.41 -1.13
N VAL A 317 6.34 1.76 0.03
CA VAL A 317 7.48 0.98 0.50
C VAL A 317 7.87 -0.11 -0.51
N TYR A 318 6.89 -0.93 -0.95
CA TYR A 318 7.13 -1.98 -1.93
C TYR A 318 7.41 -1.42 -3.32
N LYS A 319 6.74 -0.32 -3.70
CA LYS A 319 6.99 0.36 -4.97
C LYS A 319 8.45 0.81 -5.09
N ASN A 320 8.98 1.48 -4.07
CA ASN A 320 10.38 1.93 -4.05
C ASN A 320 11.34 0.74 -4.08
N MET A 321 11.01 -0.35 -3.38
CA MET A 321 11.81 -1.57 -3.40
C MET A 321 11.83 -2.20 -4.80
N TYR A 322 10.68 -2.31 -5.48
CA TYR A 322 10.62 -2.88 -6.84
C TYR A 322 11.35 -2.01 -7.87
N ARG A 323 11.30 -0.68 -7.72
CA ARG A 323 12.10 0.24 -8.53
C ARG A 323 13.61 -0.05 -8.40
N ILE A 324 14.11 -0.17 -7.17
CA ILE A 324 15.53 -0.50 -6.93
C ILE A 324 15.88 -1.88 -7.50
N LEU A 325 14.99 -2.87 -7.35
CA LEU A 325 15.20 -4.20 -7.93
C LEU A 325 15.27 -4.14 -9.47
N ALA A 326 14.41 -3.35 -10.12
CA ALA A 326 14.44 -3.17 -11.57
C ALA A 326 15.75 -2.51 -12.03
N GLU A 327 16.15 -1.41 -11.38
CA GLU A 327 17.39 -0.68 -11.68
C GLU A 327 18.64 -1.56 -11.51
N ARG A 328 18.68 -2.41 -10.47
CA ARG A 328 19.80 -3.33 -10.25
C ARG A 328 19.80 -4.51 -11.22
N ALA A 329 18.63 -5.07 -11.51
CA ALA A 329 18.49 -6.13 -12.50
C ALA A 329 18.93 -5.67 -13.91
N GLU A 330 18.74 -4.39 -14.25
CA GLU A 330 19.24 -3.79 -15.50
C GLU A 330 20.77 -3.81 -15.61
N VAL A 331 21.47 -3.70 -14.48
CA VAL A 331 22.93 -3.77 -14.41
C VAL A 331 23.44 -5.22 -14.26
N GLY A 332 22.53 -6.20 -14.17
CA GLY A 332 22.84 -7.62 -14.08
C GLY A 332 23.09 -8.14 -12.66
N ASP A 333 22.73 -7.37 -11.62
CA ASP A 333 22.81 -7.84 -10.24
C ASP A 333 21.79 -8.97 -9.97
N SER A 334 22.25 -10.05 -9.32
CA SER A 334 21.38 -11.12 -8.81
C SER A 334 20.40 -10.65 -7.74
N PHE A 335 19.31 -11.40 -7.50
CA PHE A 335 18.43 -11.13 -6.36
C PHE A 335 19.15 -11.21 -5.01
N ALA A 336 20.17 -12.06 -4.89
CA ALA A 336 20.96 -12.20 -3.66
C ALA A 336 21.68 -10.88 -3.32
N THR A 337 22.41 -10.31 -4.29
CA THR A 337 23.12 -9.03 -4.12
C THR A 337 22.14 -7.88 -3.89
N CYS A 338 20.99 -7.90 -4.56
CA CYS A 338 19.92 -6.94 -4.36
C CYS A 338 19.37 -6.95 -2.93
N PHE A 339 19.01 -8.12 -2.38
CA PHE A 339 18.46 -8.22 -1.03
C PHE A 339 19.45 -7.86 0.07
N HIS A 340 20.74 -8.13 -0.13
CA HIS A 340 21.80 -7.71 0.80
C HIS A 340 22.05 -6.19 0.79
N GLY A 341 21.91 -5.54 -0.37
CA GLY A 341 22.11 -4.10 -0.50
C GLY A 341 20.90 -3.25 -0.13
N LEU A 342 19.75 -3.86 0.14
CA LEU A 342 18.51 -3.17 0.54
C LEU A 342 18.44 -3.04 2.08
N PRO A 343 18.48 -1.82 2.65
CA PRO A 343 18.29 -1.64 4.08
C PRO A 343 16.89 -2.12 4.48
N HIS A 344 16.80 -2.88 5.57
CA HIS A 344 15.55 -3.44 6.12
C HIS A 344 14.76 -4.35 5.17
N SER A 345 15.42 -5.00 4.19
CA SER A 345 14.78 -5.97 3.29
C SER A 345 14.04 -7.07 4.05
N CYS A 346 14.62 -7.58 5.15
CA CYS A 346 14.02 -8.60 6.04
C CYS A 346 12.72 -8.14 6.72
N THR A 347 12.56 -6.83 6.94
CA THR A 347 11.35 -6.26 7.54
C THR A 347 10.17 -6.37 6.58
N HIS A 348 10.40 -6.14 5.28
CA HIS A 348 9.34 -6.12 4.27
C HIS A 348 9.12 -7.48 3.61
N ILE A 349 10.17 -8.22 3.27
CA ILE A 349 10.10 -9.59 2.75
C ILE A 349 10.79 -10.52 3.74
N PRO A 350 10.12 -11.55 4.30
CA PRO A 350 10.75 -12.51 5.20
C PRO A 350 11.93 -13.21 4.54
N ILE A 351 12.96 -13.53 5.33
CA ILE A 351 14.19 -14.20 4.87
C ILE A 351 13.88 -15.48 4.10
N SER A 352 12.89 -16.27 4.53
CA SER A 352 12.48 -17.49 3.84
C SER A 352 12.03 -17.24 2.41
N VAL A 353 11.31 -16.14 2.15
CA VAL A 353 10.87 -15.76 0.80
C VAL A 353 12.04 -15.28 -0.04
N GLN A 354 12.94 -14.48 0.53
CA GLN A 354 14.14 -14.02 -0.17
C GLN A 354 14.99 -15.21 -0.61
N GLN A 355 15.19 -16.20 0.26
CA GLN A 355 15.94 -17.42 -0.05
C GLN A 355 15.29 -18.25 -1.15
N LEU A 356 13.97 -18.39 -1.14
CA LEU A 356 13.24 -19.07 -2.22
C LEU A 356 13.42 -18.36 -3.55
N ILE A 357 13.31 -17.02 -3.58
CA ILE A 357 13.53 -16.23 -4.81
C ILE A 357 14.96 -16.41 -5.33
N VAL A 358 15.96 -16.31 -4.45
CA VAL A 358 17.37 -16.51 -4.82
C VAL A 358 17.62 -17.94 -5.31
N MET A 359 17.00 -18.93 -4.69
CA MET A 359 17.11 -20.32 -5.14
C MET A 359 16.48 -20.49 -6.53
N GLY A 360 15.27 -19.98 -6.73
CA GLY A 360 14.54 -20.03 -7.99
C GLY A 360 15.28 -19.33 -9.13
N GLU A 361 15.94 -18.21 -8.86
CA GLU A 361 16.84 -17.55 -9.82
C GLU A 361 18.00 -18.46 -10.23
N LYS A 362 18.69 -19.06 -9.25
CA LYS A 362 19.84 -19.95 -9.49
C LYS A 362 19.46 -21.25 -10.21
N SER A 363 18.28 -21.80 -9.92
CA SER A 363 17.77 -23.03 -10.55
C SER A 363 17.02 -22.78 -11.85
N GLY A 364 16.83 -21.52 -12.27
CA GLY A 364 16.06 -21.17 -13.47
C GLY A 364 14.54 -21.38 -13.33
N THR A 365 14.05 -21.72 -12.13
CA THR A 365 12.63 -21.97 -11.84
C THR A 365 11.96 -20.79 -11.10
N LEU A 366 12.45 -19.57 -11.35
CA LEU A 366 12.02 -18.36 -10.66
C LEU A 366 10.51 -18.11 -10.81
N ALA A 367 9.96 -18.27 -12.02
CA ALA A 367 8.54 -18.06 -12.29
C ALA A 367 7.65 -18.99 -11.43
N GLU A 368 7.94 -20.28 -11.44
CA GLU A 368 7.22 -21.31 -10.67
C GLU A 368 7.33 -21.06 -9.17
N THR A 369 8.53 -20.71 -8.71
CA THR A 369 8.80 -20.41 -7.30
C THR A 369 7.99 -19.20 -6.82
N LEU A 370 7.92 -18.14 -7.64
CA LEU A 370 7.13 -16.94 -7.34
C LEU A 370 5.62 -17.23 -7.30
N LEU A 371 5.11 -18.07 -8.21
CA LEU A 371 3.71 -18.50 -8.18
C LEU A 371 3.41 -19.37 -6.95
N GLY A 372 4.33 -20.23 -6.53
CA GLY A 372 4.20 -21.00 -5.28
C GLY A 372 4.21 -20.10 -4.04
N ILE A 373 5.10 -19.10 -4.00
CA ILE A 373 5.10 -18.06 -2.94
C ILE A 373 3.76 -17.33 -2.93
N ALA A 374 3.22 -16.96 -4.09
CA ALA A 374 1.93 -16.30 -4.18
C ALA A 374 0.81 -17.10 -3.52
N GLN A 375 0.66 -18.38 -3.85
CA GLN A 375 -0.38 -19.25 -3.29
C GLN A 375 -0.30 -19.33 -1.75
N ILE A 376 0.91 -19.48 -1.20
CA ILE A 376 1.11 -19.54 0.25
C ILE A 376 0.71 -18.21 0.91
N TYR A 377 1.11 -17.09 0.32
CA TYR A 377 0.88 -15.77 0.92
C TYR A 377 -0.52 -15.22 0.66
N GLU A 378 -1.20 -15.63 -0.41
CA GLU A 378 -2.65 -15.39 -0.60
C GLU A 378 -3.45 -16.03 0.53
N LYS A 379 -3.17 -17.31 0.84
CA LYS A 379 -3.84 -18.02 1.93
C LYS A 379 -3.56 -17.37 3.29
N LYS A 380 -2.30 -16.99 3.56
CA LYS A 380 -1.94 -16.26 4.80
C LYS A 380 -2.67 -14.91 4.90
N ALA A 381 -2.69 -14.13 3.82
CA ALA A 381 -3.39 -12.85 3.81
C ALA A 381 -4.89 -13.03 4.06
N GLU A 382 -5.50 -14.06 3.47
CA GLU A 382 -6.90 -14.40 3.72
C GLU A 382 -7.16 -14.77 5.19
N GLU A 383 -6.35 -15.66 5.76
CA GLU A 383 -6.45 -16.05 7.17
C GLU A 383 -6.27 -14.86 8.12
N THR A 384 -5.30 -13.99 7.83
CA THR A 384 -5.06 -12.77 8.62
C THR A 384 -6.24 -11.79 8.49
N ALA A 385 -6.82 -11.63 7.30
CA ALA A 385 -7.99 -10.79 7.10
C ALA A 385 -9.21 -11.30 7.89
N GLN A 386 -9.41 -12.61 7.97
CA GLN A 386 -10.48 -13.22 8.76
C GLN A 386 -10.26 -13.07 10.28
N LYS A 387 -9.01 -13.14 10.73
CA LYS A 387 -8.63 -12.97 12.15
C LYS A 387 -8.50 -11.52 12.59
N LEU A 388 -8.61 -10.58 11.65
CA LEU A 388 -8.40 -9.15 11.92
C LEU A 388 -9.30 -8.60 13.04
N PRO A 389 -10.60 -8.95 13.15
CA PRO A 389 -11.43 -8.49 14.26
C PRO A 389 -10.90 -8.93 15.63
N VAL A 390 -10.48 -10.18 15.76
CA VAL A 390 -9.92 -10.76 17.00
C VAL A 390 -8.59 -10.09 17.35
N ILE A 391 -7.76 -9.78 16.35
CA ILE A 391 -6.49 -9.08 16.56
C ILE A 391 -6.72 -7.64 17.06
N LEU A 392 -7.78 -6.97 16.59
CA LEU A 392 -8.11 -5.60 16.97
C LEU A 392 -8.85 -5.49 18.31
N GLU A 393 -9.47 -6.58 18.78
CA GLU A 393 -10.28 -6.60 20.00
C GLU A 393 -9.53 -6.12 21.27
N PRO A 394 -8.28 -6.55 21.57
CA PRO A 394 -7.57 -6.05 22.75
C PRO A 394 -7.35 -4.53 22.74
N MET A 395 -7.11 -3.95 21.56
CA MET A 395 -6.98 -2.50 21.42
C MET A 395 -8.31 -1.80 21.73
N LEU A 396 -9.42 -2.34 21.21
CA LEU A 396 -10.76 -1.81 21.48
C LEU A 396 -11.10 -1.89 22.98
N MET A 397 -10.76 -2.98 23.65
CA MET A 397 -10.98 -3.16 25.08
C MET A 397 -10.20 -2.14 25.92
N ILE A 398 -8.93 -1.89 25.59
CA ILE A 398 -8.11 -0.87 26.27
C ILE A 398 -8.71 0.53 26.08
N ILE A 399 -9.10 0.87 24.85
CA ILE A 399 -9.73 2.17 24.54
C ILE A 399 -11.05 2.32 25.31
N MET A 400 -11.90 1.29 25.29
CA MET A 400 -13.20 1.30 25.97
C MET A 400 -13.03 1.41 27.49
N ALA A 401 -12.15 0.61 28.09
CA ALA A 401 -11.86 0.67 29.52
C ALA A 401 -11.30 2.03 29.92
N GLY A 402 -10.37 2.58 29.13
CA GLY A 402 -9.83 3.92 29.34
C GLY A 402 -10.91 5.00 29.29
N LEU A 403 -11.83 4.92 28.33
CA LEU A 403 -12.92 5.88 28.20
C LEU A 403 -13.94 5.76 29.34
N VAL A 404 -14.42 4.54 29.63
CA VAL A 404 -15.38 4.32 30.70
C VAL A 404 -14.77 4.73 32.05
N GLY A 405 -13.51 4.39 32.29
CA GLY A 405 -12.76 4.84 33.46
C GLY A 405 -12.63 6.37 33.52
N PHE A 406 -12.35 7.02 32.40
CA PHE A 406 -12.29 8.49 32.32
C PHE A 406 -13.64 9.14 32.67
N ILE A 407 -14.75 8.60 32.17
CA ILE A 407 -16.10 9.06 32.51
C ILE A 407 -16.40 8.82 33.99
N ALA A 408 -16.10 7.61 34.49
CA ALA A 408 -16.32 7.26 35.89
C ALA A 408 -15.55 8.20 36.83
N ILE A 409 -14.26 8.46 36.56
CA ILE A 409 -13.46 9.42 37.34
C ILE A 409 -14.06 10.84 37.24
N SER A 410 -14.53 11.25 36.06
CA SER A 410 -15.14 12.57 35.85
C SER A 410 -16.43 12.79 36.64
N ILE A 411 -17.16 11.72 36.98
CA ILE A 411 -18.44 11.78 37.69
C ILE A 411 -18.29 11.46 39.18
N ILE A 412 -17.49 10.45 39.53
CA ILE A 412 -17.37 9.91 40.88
C ILE A 412 -16.42 10.77 41.74
N MET A 413 -15.29 11.22 41.19
CA MET A 413 -14.32 12.05 41.93
C MET A 413 -14.94 13.35 42.50
N PRO A 414 -15.74 14.13 41.75
CA PRO A 414 -16.41 15.30 42.30
C PRO A 414 -17.36 14.98 43.46
N ILE A 415 -18.09 13.86 43.38
CA ILE A 415 -19.04 13.43 44.41
C ILE A 415 -18.30 13.12 45.72
N TYR A 416 -17.20 12.36 45.67
CA TYR A 416 -16.39 12.09 46.86
C TYR A 416 -15.80 13.35 47.48
N ARG A 417 -15.36 14.31 46.66
CA ARG A 417 -14.84 15.60 47.17
C ARG A 417 -15.92 16.43 47.85
N ALA A 418 -17.13 16.47 47.28
CA ALA A 418 -18.28 17.12 47.90
C ALA A 418 -18.59 16.50 49.27
N VAL A 419 -18.74 15.17 49.36
CA VAL A 419 -19.06 14.48 50.62
C VAL A 419 -17.93 14.61 51.65
N GLY A 420 -16.66 14.48 51.23
CA GLY A 420 -15.50 14.59 52.11
C GLY A 420 -15.31 15.99 52.70
N SER A 421 -15.71 17.05 51.98
CA SER A 421 -15.68 18.42 52.50
C SER A 421 -16.72 18.68 53.59
N ILE A 422 -17.84 17.96 53.57
CA ILE A 422 -18.94 18.06 54.54
C ILE A 422 -18.61 17.29 55.84
N GLY A 423 -17.73 16.28 55.79
CA GLY A 423 -17.34 15.50 56.97
C GLY A 423 -16.22 16.11 57.83
N ASN A 424 -15.55 17.16 57.34
CA ASN A 424 -14.40 17.81 57.99
C ASN A 424 -14.68 19.25 58.47
N GLY A 425 -15.92 19.73 58.36
CA GLY A 425 -16.41 20.98 58.94
C GLY A 425 -17.60 20.71 59.83
#